data_AF-A0A7K2KJ55-F1
#
_entry.id   AF-A0A7K2KJ55-F1
#
_cell.length_a   1.000
_cell.length_b   1.000
_cell.length_c   1.000
_cell.angle_alpha   90.00
_cell.angle_beta   90.00
_cell.angle_gamma   90.00
#
_symmetry.space_group_name_H-M   'P 1'
#
loop_
_entity.id
_entity.type
_entity.pdbx_description
1 polymer ?
#
loop_
_entity_poly.entity_id
_entity_poly.type
_entity_poly.pdbx_seq_one_letter_code
_entity_poly.pdbx_strand_id
1 'polypeptide(L)'
;MSLAPRAVLVHRTTEYEELLARHGTRGQAAFFLSARGRSVDAVRERHERSHRALAEVAAAVPLAWRQTRVERADLDRFLFGPEDVVVVVGQDGLVANAAKYLTGQPVIG
;
A
#
# COMPACT_ATOMS: atom_id res chain seq x y z
N MET A 1 -16.94 -1.57 -27.27
CA MET A 1 -15.54 -1.79 -26.87
C MET A 1 -15.49 -1.78 -25.36
N SER A 2 -14.96 -2.81 -24.71
CA SER A 2 -14.72 -2.73 -23.26
C SER A 2 -13.62 -1.70 -23.01
N LEU A 3 -13.75 -0.94 -21.92
CA LEU A 3 -12.73 0.01 -21.50
C LEU A 3 -11.44 -0.74 -21.13
N ALA A 4 -10.28 -0.10 -21.33
CA ALA A 4 -9.04 -0.64 -20.80
C ALA A 4 -9.18 -0.86 -19.26
N PRO A 5 -8.66 -1.98 -18.74
CA PRO A 5 -8.71 -2.29 -17.31
C PRO A 5 -8.14 -1.17 -16.44
N ARG A 6 -8.51 -1.20 -15.17
CA ARG A 6 -7.92 -0.33 -14.15
C ARG A 6 -7.10 -1.17 -13.18
N ALA A 7 -5.81 -0.85 -13.05
CA ALA A 7 -4.97 -1.40 -12.00
C ALA A 7 -5.31 -0.70 -10.67
N VAL A 8 -5.76 -1.48 -9.68
CA VAL A 8 -6.01 -1.01 -8.32
C VAL A 8 -4.86 -1.51 -7.43
N LEU A 9 -3.96 -0.60 -7.09
CA LEU A 9 -2.79 -0.91 -6.26
C LEU A 9 -3.13 -0.80 -4.79
N VAL A 10 -3.26 -1.95 -4.14
CA VAL A 10 -3.54 -2.04 -2.71
C VAL A 10 -2.22 -2.04 -1.94
N HIS A 11 -2.06 -1.08 -1.04
CA HIS A 11 -0.92 -1.05 -0.12
C HIS A 11 -1.39 -0.81 1.31
N ARG A 12 -0.46 -0.82 2.25
CA ARG A 12 -0.74 -0.40 3.62
C ARG A 12 0.11 0.81 3.99
N THR A 13 -0.39 1.62 4.90
CA THR A 13 0.41 2.63 5.60
C THR A 13 1.63 1.94 6.23
N THR A 14 2.78 2.58 6.10
CA THR A 14 4.02 2.09 6.69
C THR A 14 4.11 2.49 8.16
N GLU A 15 4.86 1.71 8.95
CA GLU A 15 5.14 2.05 10.35
C GLU A 15 5.76 3.46 10.49
N TYR A 16 6.56 3.89 9.52
CA TYR A 16 7.17 5.22 9.53
C TYR A 16 6.12 6.33 9.40
N GLU A 17 5.17 6.19 8.48
CA GLU A 17 4.06 7.14 8.30
C GLU A 17 3.15 7.16 9.53
N GLU A 18 2.85 6.00 10.12
CA GLU A 18 2.06 5.91 11.36
C GLU A 18 2.75 6.63 12.53
N LEU A 19 4.08 6.51 12.66
CA LEU A 19 4.84 7.21 13.68
C LEU A 19 4.84 8.72 13.46
N LEU A 20 4.96 9.20 12.21
CA LEU A 20 4.89 10.62 11.91
C LEU A 20 3.48 11.19 12.16
N ALA A 21 2.44 10.45 11.79
CA ALA A 21 1.05 10.84 12.06
C ALA A 21 0.76 10.96 13.57
N ARG A 22 1.34 10.07 14.38
CA ARG A 22 1.14 10.07 15.85
C ARG A 22 2.01 11.09 16.58
N HIS A 23 3.25 11.27 16.14
CA HIS A 23 4.26 12.03 16.89
C HIS A 23 4.60 13.38 16.27
N GLY A 24 4.06 13.71 15.09
CA GLY A 24 4.19 15.00 14.42
C GLY A 24 5.53 15.22 13.70
N THR A 25 6.64 14.76 14.28
CA THR A 25 7.97 14.92 13.68
C THR A 25 8.80 13.64 13.76
N ARG A 26 9.79 13.53 12.85
CA ARG A 26 10.79 12.46 12.89
C ARG A 26 11.55 12.43 14.23
N GLY A 27 11.87 13.60 14.81
CA GLY A 27 12.58 13.69 16.08
C GLY A 27 11.78 13.11 17.25
N GLN A 28 10.48 13.45 17.33
CA GLN A 28 9.59 12.91 18.35
C GLN A 28 9.34 11.41 18.16
N ALA A 29 9.20 10.94 16.91
CA ALA A 29 9.15 9.51 16.61
C ALA A 29 10.44 8.77 17.02
N ALA A 30 11.61 9.36 16.77
CA ALA A 30 12.90 8.79 17.16
C ALA A 30 13.03 8.69 18.68
N PHE A 31 12.62 9.72 19.42
CA PHE A 31 12.59 9.70 20.88
C PHE A 31 11.64 8.62 21.42
N PHE A 32 10.46 8.48 20.84
CA PHE A 32 9.51 7.43 21.22
C PHE A 32 10.06 6.01 20.99
N LEU A 33 10.78 5.79 19.89
CA LEU A 33 11.38 4.50 19.55
C LEU A 33 12.62 4.20 20.40
N SER A 34 13.45 5.19 20.71
CA SER A 34 14.67 4.99 21.49
C SER A 34 14.36 4.52 22.91
N ALA A 35 13.27 5.00 23.51
CA ALA A 35 12.75 4.52 24.80
C ALA A 35 12.38 3.01 24.79
N ARG A 36 12.33 2.37 23.62
CA ARG A 36 12.05 0.94 23.41
C ARG A 36 13.22 0.18 22.78
N GLY A 37 14.41 0.80 22.74
CA GLY A 37 15.61 0.20 22.13
C GLY A 37 15.52 0.04 20.60
N ARG A 38 14.66 0.82 19.92
CA ARG A 38 14.46 0.73 18.47
C ARG A 38 15.03 1.95 17.74
N SER A 39 15.54 1.74 16.53
CA SER A 39 16.05 2.81 15.66
C SER A 39 14.98 3.31 14.69
N VAL A 40 14.86 4.64 14.59
CA VAL A 40 14.01 5.29 13.57
C VAL A 40 14.54 5.04 12.16
N ASP A 41 15.86 4.87 12.00
CA ASP A 41 16.46 4.64 10.68
C ASP A 41 16.07 3.29 10.12
N ALA A 42 16.05 2.25 10.95
CA ALA A 42 15.58 0.92 10.52
C ALA A 42 14.11 0.94 10.08
N VAL A 43 13.28 1.76 10.72
CA VAL A 43 11.87 1.95 10.33
C VAL A 43 11.77 2.73 9.00
N ARG A 44 12.54 3.81 8.86
CA ARG A 44 12.63 4.59 7.62
C ARG A 44 13.10 3.73 6.45
N GLU A 45 14.14 2.91 6.61
CA GLU A 45 14.63 2.05 5.54
C GLU A 45 13.59 1.03 5.07
N ARG A 46 12.76 0.50 5.98
CA ARG A 46 11.61 -0.34 5.61
C ARG A 46 10.59 0.44 4.79
N HIS A 47 10.28 1.66 5.21
CA HIS A 47 9.41 2.57 4.46
C HIS A 47 9.93 2.83 3.04
N GLU A 48 11.21 3.15 2.88
CA GLU A 48 11.83 3.37 1.57
C GLU A 48 11.78 2.12 0.67
N ARG A 49 11.92 0.92 1.25
CA ARG A 49 11.75 -0.33 0.48
C ARG A 49 10.31 -0.52 0.03
N SER A 50 9.34 -0.24 0.90
CA SER A 50 7.92 -0.34 0.55
C SER A 50 7.52 0.66 -0.53
N HIS A 51 7.97 1.91 -0.44
CA HIS A 51 7.71 2.94 -1.46
C HIS A 51 8.36 2.61 -2.80
N ARG A 52 9.61 2.10 -2.79
CA ARG A 52 10.26 1.63 -4.02
C ARG A 52 9.51 0.48 -4.68
N ALA A 53 9.10 -0.54 -3.91
CA ALA A 53 8.31 -1.64 -4.44
C ALA A 53 6.98 -1.14 -5.06
N LEU A 54 6.29 -0.23 -4.39
CA LEU A 54 5.05 0.36 -4.92
C LEU A 54 5.31 1.16 -6.21
N ALA A 55 6.42 1.89 -6.28
CA ALA A 55 6.81 2.65 -7.47
C ALA A 55 7.20 1.73 -8.64
N GLU A 56 7.93 0.65 -8.39
CA GLU A 56 8.32 -0.35 -9.39
C GLU A 56 7.07 -1.05 -9.97
N VAL A 57 6.16 -1.49 -9.10
CA VAL A 57 4.89 -2.10 -9.54
C VAL A 57 4.04 -1.10 -10.32
N ALA A 58 3.94 0.15 -9.83
CA ALA A 58 3.24 1.21 -10.54
C ALA A 58 3.80 1.45 -11.95
N ALA A 59 5.13 1.44 -12.10
CA ALA A 59 5.80 1.62 -13.39
C ALA A 59 5.64 0.42 -14.34
N ALA A 60 5.37 -0.77 -13.80
CA ALA A 60 5.11 -1.98 -14.57
C ALA A 60 3.68 -2.07 -15.13
N VAL A 61 2.76 -1.21 -14.66
CA VAL A 61 1.38 -1.18 -15.18
C VAL A 61 1.38 -0.69 -16.64
N PRO A 62 0.68 -1.36 -17.57
CA PRO A 62 0.60 -0.92 -18.96
C PRO A 62 0.05 0.51 -19.08
N LEU A 63 0.70 1.34 -19.91
CA LEU A 63 0.34 2.77 -20.08
C LEU A 63 -1.11 3.02 -20.53
N ALA A 64 -1.73 2.05 -21.21
CA ALA A 64 -3.12 2.14 -21.65
C ALA A 64 -4.12 1.93 -20.49
N TRP A 65 -3.68 1.38 -19.36
CA TRP A 65 -4.53 1.10 -18.23
C TRP A 65 -4.65 2.33 -17.34
N ARG A 66 -5.83 2.50 -16.76
CA ARG A 66 -5.99 3.47 -15.66
C ARG A 66 -5.34 2.90 -14.42
N GLN A 67 -4.83 3.77 -13.55
CA GLN A 67 -4.18 3.37 -12.31
C GLN A 67 -4.77 4.14 -11.14
N THR A 68 -4.99 3.44 -10.03
CA THR A 68 -5.36 4.04 -8.76
C THR A 68 -4.68 3.30 -7.61
N ARG A 69 -4.52 3.98 -6.48
CA ARG A 69 -3.93 3.43 -5.26
C ARG A 69 -4.98 3.46 -4.16
N VAL A 70 -5.03 2.42 -3.37
CA VAL A 70 -5.94 2.30 -2.23
C VAL A 70 -5.17 1.78 -1.02
N GLU A 71 -5.34 2.45 0.11
CA GLU A 71 -4.82 1.94 1.37
C GLU A 71 -5.72 0.82 1.89
N ARG A 72 -5.12 -0.18 2.53
CA ARG A 72 -5.84 -1.30 3.16
C ARG A 72 -6.99 -0.81 4.05
N ALA A 73 -6.79 0.30 4.75
CA ALA A 73 -7.76 0.88 5.67
C ALA A 73 -9.01 1.47 4.97
N ASP A 74 -8.96 1.65 3.65
CA ASP A 74 -10.03 2.23 2.84
C ASP A 74 -10.71 1.20 1.92
N LEU A 75 -10.32 -0.09 2.00
CA LEU A 75 -10.88 -1.14 1.15
C LEU A 75 -12.39 -1.36 1.36
N ASP A 76 -12.88 -1.14 2.59
CA ASP A 76 -14.28 -1.31 2.97
C ASP A 76 -15.23 -0.30 2.32
N ARG A 77 -14.70 0.85 1.91
CA ARG A 77 -15.43 1.93 1.23
C ARG A 77 -15.01 2.12 -0.22
N PHE A 78 -14.03 1.36 -0.70
CA PHE A 78 -13.52 1.47 -2.06
C PHE A 78 -14.45 0.76 -3.05
N LEU A 79 -14.82 1.45 -4.12
CA LEU A 79 -15.68 0.91 -5.17
C LEU A 79 -14.85 0.24 -6.26
N PHE A 80 -14.83 -1.09 -6.24
CA PHE A 80 -14.24 -1.91 -7.29
C PHE A 80 -15.16 -1.98 -8.53
N GLY A 81 -14.57 -1.75 -9.70
CA GLY A 81 -15.19 -2.00 -10.98
C GLY A 81 -15.09 -3.47 -11.37
N PRO A 82 -15.95 -3.95 -12.28
CA PRO A 82 -15.89 -5.33 -12.77
C PRO A 82 -14.60 -5.64 -13.56
N GLU A 83 -14.01 -4.62 -14.18
CA GLU A 83 -12.78 -4.72 -14.99
C GLU A 83 -11.50 -4.35 -14.20
N ASP A 84 -11.60 -4.24 -12.87
CA ASP A 84 -10.44 -3.91 -12.04
C ASP A 84 -9.52 -5.13 -11.91
N VAL A 85 -8.21 -4.89 -12.05
CA VAL A 85 -7.17 -5.84 -11.68
C VAL A 85 -6.51 -5.37 -10.40
N VAL A 86 -6.60 -6.18 -9.36
CA VAL A 86 -6.15 -5.80 -8.01
C VAL A 86 -4.72 -6.27 -7.83
N VAL A 87 -3.82 -5.33 -7.62
CA VAL A 87 -2.39 -5.60 -7.44
C VAL A 87 -2.01 -5.22 -6.01
N VAL A 88 -1.60 -6.21 -5.23
CA VAL A 88 -1.34 -6.05 -3.81
C VAL A 88 0.16 -5.90 -3.57
N VAL A 89 0.56 -4.80 -2.94
CA VAL A 89 1.97 -4.49 -2.64
C VAL A 89 2.13 -4.33 -1.13
N GLY A 90 2.69 -5.34 -0.47
CA GLY A 90 2.88 -5.31 0.98
C GLY A 90 3.26 -6.66 1.57
N GLN A 91 3.43 -6.70 2.89
CA GLN A 91 3.77 -7.94 3.61
C GLN A 91 2.64 -8.97 3.59
N ASP A 92 3.00 -10.22 3.87
CA ASP A 92 2.14 -11.40 3.89
C ASP A 92 0.77 -11.15 4.56
N GLY A 93 -0.27 -11.70 3.93
CA GLY A 93 -1.66 -11.59 4.39
C GLY A 93 -2.43 -10.37 3.87
N LEU A 94 -1.77 -9.42 3.19
CA LEU A 94 -2.49 -8.30 2.55
C LEU A 94 -3.37 -8.78 1.38
N VAL A 95 -2.92 -9.79 0.62
CA VAL A 95 -3.67 -10.40 -0.49
C VAL A 95 -5.01 -10.95 0.00
N ALA A 96 -4.98 -11.79 1.04
CA ALA A 96 -6.19 -12.37 1.62
C ALA A 96 -7.12 -11.31 2.23
N ASN A 97 -6.57 -10.22 2.78
CA ASN A 97 -7.38 -9.12 3.29
C ASN A 97 -8.05 -8.31 2.17
N ALA A 98 -7.35 -8.08 1.06
CA ALA A 98 -7.92 -7.42 -0.11
C ALA A 98 -9.03 -8.27 -0.75
N ALA A 99 -8.77 -9.57 -0.94
CA ALA A 99 -9.70 -10.49 -1.60
C ALA A 99 -11.09 -10.56 -0.96
N LYS A 100 -11.21 -10.30 0.35
CA LYS A 100 -12.50 -10.27 1.07
C LYS A 100 -13.48 -9.20 0.56
N TYR A 101 -12.97 -8.17 -0.10
CA TYR A 101 -13.76 -7.04 -0.61
C TYR A 101 -14.04 -7.15 -2.11
N LEU A 102 -13.59 -8.22 -2.76
CA LEU A 102 -13.68 -8.42 -4.20
C LEU A 102 -14.78 -9.40 -4.56
N THR A 103 -15.35 -9.19 -5.74
CA THR A 103 -16.41 -10.00 -6.33
C THR A 103 -15.99 -10.41 -7.73
N GLY A 104 -15.00 -11.31 -7.80
CA GLY A 104 -14.51 -11.90 -9.06
C GLY A 104 -13.37 -11.15 -9.76
N GLN A 105 -12.90 -10.01 -9.22
CA GLN A 105 -11.71 -9.33 -9.73
C GLN A 105 -10.46 -10.22 -9.53
N PRO A 106 -9.56 -10.31 -10.52
CA PRO A 106 -8.28 -10.99 -10.37
C PRO A 106 -7.38 -10.27 -9.36
N VAL A 107 -6.64 -11.05 -8.57
CA VAL A 107 -5.68 -10.55 -7.57
C VAL A 107 -4.27 -11.02 -7.91
N ILE A 108 -3.33 -10.08 -7.91
CA ILE A 108 -1.89 -10.29 -8.09
C ILE A 108 -1.22 -9.86 -6.77
N GLY A 109 -0.30 -10.68 -6.25
CA GLY A 109 0.42 -10.41 -5.00
C GLY A 109 1.88 -10.79 -5.08
#